data_AF-A0A814QZF7-F1
#
_entry.id   AF-A0A814QZF7-F1
#
_cell.length_a   1.000
_cell.length_b   1.000
_cell.length_c   1.000
_cell.angle_alpha   90.00
_cell.angle_beta   90.00
_cell.angle_gamma   90.00
#
_symmetry.space_group_name_H-M   'P 1'
#
loop_
_entity.id
_entity.type
_entity.pdbx_description
1 polymer ?
#
loop_
_entity_poly.entity_id
_entity_poly.type
_entity_poly.pdbx_seq_one_letter_code
_entity_poly.pdbx_strand_id
1 'polypeptide(L)'
;MSFIHYDILFIRDFLLSIIQIILVTISTATGCFSSDTLVTLINLQQIPIEKLRIGDELLTIDGTKIVSTEMIMMLDQNQHSSVMFYTIITASEHKVSLTSHHLIGMINNDGDISYIPIKDIKHGDILRVITNGQIYSSPVIDIKMEIKNGYYAPLTMTGTLLVNNIDASCFSNVKNHDIVQFYMSPIRWYYRLSRLLFIEKPFGDKSVDGIHYIAQMLYEIALSIYPSILHFT
;
A
#
# COMPACT_ATOMS: atom_id res chain seq x y z
N MET A 1 -3.87 44.85 9.58
CA MET A 1 -4.30 44.30 8.26
C MET A 1 -3.42 43.15 7.77
N SER A 2 -2.31 42.82 8.45
CA SER A 2 -1.44 41.67 8.12
C SER A 2 -1.86 40.36 8.79
N PHE A 3 -2.34 40.37 10.04
CA PHE A 3 -2.69 39.15 10.79
C PHE A 3 -3.79 38.29 10.11
N ILE A 4 -4.89 38.91 9.68
CA ILE A 4 -6.00 38.22 9.01
C ILE A 4 -5.54 37.57 7.68
N HIS A 5 -4.54 38.14 7.01
CA HIS A 5 -4.03 37.60 5.75
C HIS A 5 -3.15 36.37 5.96
N TYR A 6 -2.36 36.34 7.05
CA TYR A 6 -1.59 35.15 7.44
C TYR A 6 -2.49 34.00 7.88
N ASP A 7 -3.57 34.28 8.62
CA ASP A 7 -4.52 33.25 9.05
C ASP A 7 -5.26 32.62 7.87
N ILE A 8 -5.65 33.42 6.86
CA ILE A 8 -6.30 32.92 5.63
C ILE A 8 -5.32 32.09 4.79
N LEU A 9 -4.06 32.51 4.67
CA LEU A 9 -3.03 31.75 3.95
C LEU A 9 -2.70 30.44 4.67
N PHE A 10 -2.59 30.47 6.00
CA PHE A 10 -2.38 29.27 6.82
C PHE A 10 -3.55 28.30 6.71
N ILE A 11 -4.80 28.77 6.82
CA ILE A 11 -5.99 27.94 6.65
C ILE A 11 -6.05 27.37 5.23
N ARG A 12 -5.74 28.17 4.20
CA ARG A 12 -5.67 27.69 2.81
C ARG A 12 -4.63 26.59 2.67
N ASP A 13 -3.40 26.80 3.16
CA ASP A 13 -2.31 25.85 2.99
C ASP A 13 -2.53 24.57 3.82
N PHE A 14 -3.13 24.71 5.01
CA PHE A 14 -3.60 23.59 5.82
C PHE A 14 -4.70 22.78 5.12
N LEU A 15 -5.72 23.45 4.56
CA LEU A 15 -6.78 22.80 3.79
C LEU A 15 -6.23 22.11 2.54
N LEU A 16 -5.31 22.75 1.82
CA LEU A 16 -4.61 22.14 0.67
C LEU A 16 -3.82 20.90 1.09
N SER A 17 -3.16 20.92 2.26
CA SER A 17 -2.46 19.75 2.79
C SER A 17 -3.43 18.62 3.12
N ILE A 18 -4.59 18.91 3.73
CA ILE A 18 -5.63 17.92 4.02
C ILE A 18 -6.20 17.33 2.74
N ILE A 19 -6.51 18.16 1.74
CA ILE A 19 -7.00 17.73 0.43
C ILE A 19 -5.99 16.79 -0.23
N GLN A 20 -4.69 17.09 -0.14
CA GLN A 20 -3.67 16.24 -0.73
C GLN A 20 -3.45 14.93 0.05
N ILE A 21 -3.55 14.95 1.39
CA ILE A 21 -3.59 13.71 2.21
C ILE A 21 -4.73 12.81 1.75
N ILE A 22 -5.91 13.42 1.59
CA ILE A 22 -7.11 12.73 1.19
C ILE A 22 -6.97 12.14 -0.22
N LEU A 23 -6.60 12.95 -1.22
CA LEU A 23 -6.41 12.50 -2.61
C LEU A 23 -5.40 11.35 -2.71
N VAL A 24 -4.31 11.44 -1.95
CA VAL A 24 -3.31 10.36 -1.86
C VAL A 24 -3.90 9.13 -1.22
N THR A 25 -4.64 9.24 -0.11
CA THR A 25 -5.28 8.10 0.55
C THR A 25 -6.25 7.37 -0.39
N ILE A 26 -6.98 8.10 -1.22
CA ILE A 26 -7.93 7.52 -2.18
C ILE A 26 -7.20 6.86 -3.34
N SER A 27 -6.23 7.54 -3.93
CA SER A 27 -5.45 6.99 -5.05
C SER A 27 -4.72 5.71 -4.62
N THR A 28 -4.27 5.67 -3.36
CA THR A 28 -3.55 4.53 -2.78
C THR A 28 -4.45 3.38 -2.33
N ALA A 29 -5.71 3.64 -1.98
CA ALA A 29 -6.67 2.61 -1.55
C ALA A 29 -7.30 1.82 -2.72
N THR A 30 -7.00 2.15 -3.98
CA THR A 30 -7.52 1.41 -5.16
C THR A 30 -6.65 0.17 -5.51
N GLY A 31 -5.47 0.05 -4.91
CA GLY A 31 -4.53 -1.03 -5.07
C GLY A 31 -4.81 -2.15 -4.10
N CYS A 32 -5.11 -3.35 -4.60
CA CYS A 32 -5.37 -4.49 -3.73
C CYS A 32 -4.52 -5.70 -4.12
N PHE A 33 -4.23 -6.52 -3.11
CA PHE A 33 -3.68 -7.86 -3.21
C PHE A 33 -4.83 -8.87 -3.28
N SER A 34 -4.65 -9.98 -4.00
CA SER A 34 -5.65 -11.06 -4.02
C SER A 34 -5.64 -11.88 -2.73
N SER A 35 -6.74 -12.59 -2.47
CA SER A 35 -6.92 -13.44 -1.29
C SER A 35 -5.90 -14.59 -1.11
N ASP A 36 -5.32 -15.10 -2.19
CA ASP A 36 -4.27 -16.13 -2.16
C ASP A 36 -2.87 -15.56 -1.84
N THR A 37 -2.79 -14.28 -1.49
CA THR A 37 -1.55 -13.62 -1.07
C THR A 37 -1.13 -14.07 0.32
N LEU A 38 0.15 -14.39 0.46
CA LEU A 38 0.86 -14.66 1.70
C LEU A 38 1.74 -13.45 2.06
N VAL A 39 1.71 -13.03 3.32
CA VAL A 39 2.54 -11.95 3.85
C VAL A 39 3.66 -12.53 4.70
N THR A 40 4.87 -11.98 4.56
CA THR A 40 6.06 -12.47 5.27
C THR A 40 6.22 -11.77 6.62
N LEU A 41 6.16 -12.54 7.71
CA LEU A 41 6.36 -12.07 9.09
C LEU A 41 7.85 -11.88 9.41
N ILE A 42 8.14 -11.16 10.51
CA ILE A 42 9.51 -10.91 10.99
C ILE A 42 10.34 -12.20 11.23
N ASN A 43 9.67 -13.31 11.54
CA ASN A 43 10.29 -14.62 11.76
C ASN A 43 10.43 -15.46 10.47
N LEU A 44 10.26 -14.84 9.29
CA LEU A 44 10.25 -15.45 7.95
C LEU A 44 9.10 -16.42 7.69
N GLN A 45 8.16 -16.59 8.63
CA GLN A 45 6.94 -17.36 8.36
C GLN A 45 6.01 -16.57 7.45
N GLN A 46 5.25 -17.29 6.65
CA GLN A 46 4.24 -16.71 5.78
C GLN A 46 2.84 -17.00 6.32
N ILE A 47 2.00 -15.97 6.36
CA ILE A 47 0.60 -16.09 6.73
C ILE A 47 -0.30 -15.61 5.59
N PRO A 48 -1.51 -16.18 5.42
CA PRO A 48 -2.50 -15.62 4.51
C PRO A 48 -2.81 -14.16 4.87
N ILE A 49 -2.93 -13.30 3.85
CA ILE A 49 -3.21 -11.87 4.03
C ILE A 49 -4.52 -11.61 4.79
N GLU A 50 -5.50 -12.51 4.66
CA GLU A 50 -6.76 -12.50 5.43
C GLU A 50 -6.56 -12.60 6.96
N LYS A 51 -5.46 -13.21 7.40
CA LYS A 51 -5.12 -13.38 8.82
C LYS A 51 -4.30 -12.24 9.37
N LEU A 52 -3.87 -11.31 8.52
CA LEU A 52 -3.09 -10.15 8.92
C LEU A 52 -3.90 -9.26 9.87
N ARG A 53 -3.26 -8.79 10.94
CA ARG A 53 -3.85 -7.94 11.99
C ARG A 53 -3.00 -6.70 12.24
N ILE A 54 -3.65 -5.66 12.76
CA ILE A 54 -2.97 -4.45 13.24
C ILE A 54 -2.00 -4.84 14.34
N GLY A 55 -0.75 -4.40 14.21
CA GLY A 55 0.34 -4.70 15.12
C GLY A 55 1.23 -5.88 14.70
N ASP A 56 0.84 -6.64 13.67
CA ASP A 56 1.70 -7.70 13.15
C ASP A 56 3.02 -7.14 12.60
N GLU A 57 4.13 -7.74 13.03
CA GLU A 57 5.48 -7.40 12.55
C GLU A 57 5.80 -8.19 11.28
N LEU A 58 6.06 -7.45 10.22
CA LEU A 58 6.26 -7.91 8.85
C LEU A 58 7.66 -7.58 8.37
N LEU A 59 8.07 -8.23 7.28
CA LEU A 59 9.29 -7.89 6.58
C LEU A 59 8.99 -7.09 5.31
N THR A 60 9.91 -6.17 5.01
CA THR A 60 9.99 -5.42 3.76
C THR A 60 11.45 -5.24 3.38
N ILE A 61 11.73 -4.61 2.23
CA ILE A 61 13.09 -4.34 1.79
C ILE A 61 13.32 -2.82 1.64
N ASP A 62 14.34 -2.31 2.32
CA ASP A 62 14.82 -0.93 2.22
C ASP A 62 16.25 -0.92 1.65
N GLY A 63 16.42 -0.34 0.46
CA GLY A 63 17.67 -0.42 -0.29
C GLY A 63 18.10 -1.88 -0.48
N THR A 64 19.24 -2.26 0.08
CA THR A 64 19.78 -3.64 0.01
C THR A 64 19.53 -4.46 1.27
N LYS A 65 18.68 -3.98 2.20
CA LYS A 65 18.46 -4.60 3.50
C LYS A 65 17.02 -5.05 3.68
N ILE A 66 16.85 -6.22 4.27
CA ILE A 66 15.56 -6.69 4.78
C ILE A 66 15.33 -5.99 6.12
N VAL A 67 14.21 -5.31 6.28
CA VAL A 67 13.87 -4.54 7.48
C VAL A 67 12.49 -4.91 7.99
N SER A 68 12.26 -4.69 9.28
CA SER A 68 10.94 -4.87 9.90
C SER A 68 10.03 -3.67 9.62
N THR A 69 8.74 -3.94 9.46
CA THR A 69 7.66 -2.97 9.39
C THR A 69 6.45 -3.52 10.13
N GLU A 70 5.51 -2.67 10.50
CA GLU A 70 4.33 -3.06 11.27
C GLU A 70 3.08 -2.78 10.45
N MET A 71 2.10 -3.70 10.48
CA MET A 71 0.77 -3.46 9.91
C MET A 71 0.02 -2.48 10.81
N ILE A 72 -0.42 -1.36 10.24
CA ILE A 72 -1.08 -0.29 11.01
C ILE A 72 -2.57 -0.16 10.69
N MET A 73 -2.99 -0.57 9.50
CA MET A 73 -4.38 -0.45 9.06
C MET A 73 -4.64 -1.39 7.89
N MET A 74 -5.86 -1.89 7.76
CA MET A 74 -6.39 -2.43 6.50
C MET A 74 -7.23 -1.34 5.86
N LEU A 75 -6.80 -0.76 4.73
CA LEU A 75 -7.47 0.37 4.09
C LEU A 75 -8.78 -0.04 3.41
N ASP A 76 -8.79 -1.20 2.78
CA ASP A 76 -9.94 -1.80 2.11
C ASP A 76 -9.77 -3.32 2.08
N GLN A 77 -10.88 -4.05 2.15
CA GLN A 77 -10.91 -5.50 1.94
C GLN A 77 -12.32 -5.94 1.56
N ASN A 78 -12.46 -6.98 0.75
CA ASN A 78 -13.74 -7.64 0.55
C ASN A 78 -13.49 -9.08 0.12
N GLN A 79 -13.97 -10.07 0.87
CA GLN A 79 -13.67 -11.49 0.61
C GLN A 79 -14.52 -12.10 -0.52
N HIS A 80 -15.63 -11.44 -0.86
CA HIS A 80 -16.66 -11.98 -1.76
C HIS A 80 -16.69 -11.30 -3.13
N SER A 81 -16.02 -10.16 -3.28
CA SER A 81 -15.95 -9.42 -4.54
C SER A 81 -15.07 -10.14 -5.56
N SER A 82 -15.56 -10.25 -6.79
CA SER A 82 -14.77 -10.73 -7.94
C SER A 82 -14.08 -9.56 -8.61
N VAL A 83 -12.73 -9.55 -8.59
CA VAL A 83 -11.90 -8.46 -9.12
C VAL A 83 -10.91 -9.02 -10.14
N MET A 84 -10.57 -8.23 -11.15
CA MET A 84 -9.54 -8.57 -12.13
C MET A 84 -8.14 -8.26 -11.56
N PHE A 85 -7.26 -9.26 -11.59
CA PHE A 85 -5.87 -9.16 -11.16
C PHE A 85 -4.91 -9.43 -12.31
N TYR A 86 -3.76 -8.75 -12.27
CA TYR A 86 -2.57 -9.11 -13.01
C TYR A 86 -1.75 -10.06 -12.15
N THR A 87 -1.52 -11.26 -12.66
CA THR A 87 -0.73 -12.31 -12.04
C THR A 87 0.62 -12.37 -12.71
N ILE A 88 1.69 -12.05 -11.98
CA ILE A 88 3.07 -12.18 -12.41
C ILE A 88 3.64 -13.50 -11.89
N ILE A 89 4.41 -14.18 -12.73
CA ILE A 89 5.24 -15.33 -12.35
C ILE A 89 6.69 -15.00 -12.71
N THR A 90 7.60 -15.23 -11.77
CA THR A 90 9.04 -14.97 -11.95
C THR A 90 9.80 -16.27 -12.21
N ALA A 91 11.03 -16.17 -12.74
CA ALA A 91 11.89 -17.32 -13.01
C ALA A 91 12.28 -18.12 -11.76
N SER A 92 12.25 -17.49 -10.59
CA SER A 92 12.43 -18.14 -9.29
C SER A 92 11.13 -18.72 -8.73
N GLU A 93 10.11 -18.88 -9.57
CA GLU A 93 8.80 -19.50 -9.27
C GLU A 93 7.93 -18.71 -8.28
N HIS A 94 8.33 -17.49 -7.92
CA HIS A 94 7.48 -16.61 -7.12
C HIS A 94 6.32 -16.09 -7.97
N LYS A 95 5.15 -15.98 -7.35
CA LYS A 95 3.90 -15.55 -7.98
C LYS A 95 3.22 -14.48 -7.15
N VAL A 96 2.75 -13.40 -7.75
CA VAL A 96 1.94 -12.38 -7.08
C VAL A 96 0.80 -11.92 -7.98
N SER A 97 -0.35 -11.58 -7.39
CA SER A 97 -1.50 -11.10 -8.12
C SER A 97 -2.01 -9.79 -7.52
N LEU A 98 -1.93 -8.71 -8.31
CA LEU A 98 -2.30 -7.35 -7.88
C LEU A 98 -3.29 -6.71 -8.86
N THR A 99 -4.09 -5.75 -8.38
CA THR A 99 -4.92 -4.93 -9.26
C THR A 99 -4.06 -4.06 -10.18
N SER A 100 -4.60 -3.64 -11.32
CA SER A 100 -3.85 -3.04 -12.44
C SER A 100 -2.89 -1.89 -12.07
N HIS A 101 -3.27 -1.04 -11.11
CA HIS A 101 -2.47 0.13 -10.70
C HIS A 101 -1.66 -0.08 -9.42
N HIS A 102 -1.69 -1.27 -8.82
CA HIS A 102 -0.89 -1.58 -7.63
C HIS A 102 0.59 -1.54 -7.98
N LEU A 103 1.41 -0.93 -7.11
CA LEU A 103 2.84 -0.78 -7.36
C LEU A 103 3.64 -1.98 -6.84
N ILE A 104 4.55 -2.49 -7.67
CA ILE A 104 5.47 -3.59 -7.36
C ILE A 104 6.93 -3.12 -7.47
N GLY A 105 7.80 -3.65 -6.62
CA GLY A 105 9.23 -3.28 -6.60
C GLY A 105 10.00 -3.93 -7.76
N MET A 106 10.44 -3.11 -8.71
CA MET A 106 11.26 -3.50 -9.85
C MET A 106 12.67 -2.90 -9.72
N ILE A 107 13.67 -3.63 -10.18
CA ILE A 107 15.01 -3.09 -10.40
C ILE A 107 15.03 -2.45 -11.79
N ASN A 108 15.30 -1.15 -11.86
CA ASN A 108 15.39 -0.42 -13.11
C ASN A 108 16.74 -0.69 -13.82
N ASN A 109 16.91 -0.13 -15.02
CA ASN A 109 18.13 -0.32 -15.82
C ASN A 109 19.39 0.26 -15.16
N ASP A 110 19.24 1.23 -14.27
CA ASP A 110 20.34 1.86 -13.54
C ASP A 110 20.73 1.06 -12.28
N GLY A 111 19.99 -0.01 -11.96
CA GLY A 111 20.17 -0.84 -10.76
C GLY A 111 19.45 -0.32 -9.52
N ASP A 112 18.73 0.80 -9.65
CA ASP A 112 17.92 1.38 -8.58
C ASP A 112 16.53 0.72 -8.49
N ILE A 113 15.88 0.88 -7.34
CA ILE A 113 14.56 0.33 -7.08
C ILE A 113 13.50 1.35 -7.47
N SER A 114 12.56 0.94 -8.32
CA SER A 114 11.38 1.72 -8.65
C SER A 114 10.11 0.93 -8.34
N TYR A 115 9.11 1.63 -7.83
CA TYR A 115 7.77 1.07 -7.63
C TYR A 115 6.92 1.44 -8.84
N ILE A 116 6.57 0.43 -9.64
CA ILE A 116 5.85 0.63 -10.91
C ILE A 116 4.50 -0.09 -10.89
N PRO A 117 3.47 0.43 -11.59
CA PRO A 117 2.19 -0.25 -11.71
C PRO A 117 2.35 -1.64 -12.32
N ILE A 118 1.69 -2.64 -11.75
CA ILE A 118 1.81 -4.03 -12.22
C ILE A 118 1.40 -4.20 -13.69
N LYS A 119 0.44 -3.40 -14.19
CA LYS A 119 0.03 -3.42 -15.60
C LYS A 119 1.13 -3.00 -16.57
N ASP A 120 2.13 -2.26 -16.10
CA ASP A 120 3.23 -1.73 -16.91
C ASP A 120 4.45 -2.68 -16.92
N ILE A 121 4.42 -3.73 -16.08
CA ILE A 121 5.43 -4.80 -16.07
C ILE A 121 5.39 -5.59 -17.37
N LYS A 122 6.56 -5.97 -17.86
CA LYS A 122 6.78 -6.75 -19.07
C LYS A 122 7.60 -8.00 -18.78
N HIS A 123 7.49 -8.96 -19.68
CA HIS A 123 8.36 -10.14 -19.66
C HIS A 123 9.84 -9.70 -19.71
N GLY A 124 10.65 -10.25 -18.81
CA GLY A 124 12.07 -9.92 -18.66
C GLY A 124 12.35 -8.81 -17.64
N ASP A 125 11.35 -8.03 -17.22
CA ASP A 125 11.54 -7.06 -16.12
C ASP A 125 11.96 -7.79 -14.84
N ILE A 126 12.79 -7.14 -14.03
CA ILE A 126 13.45 -7.78 -12.89
C ILE A 126 12.80 -7.34 -11.59
N LEU A 127 12.23 -8.29 -10.86
CA LEU A 127 11.63 -8.06 -9.54
C LEU A 127 12.58 -8.42 -8.42
N ARG A 128 12.39 -7.79 -7.26
CA ARG A 128 13.07 -8.18 -6.03
C ARG A 128 12.29 -9.24 -5.30
N VAL A 129 12.95 -10.35 -5.04
CA VAL A 129 12.39 -11.49 -4.31
C VAL A 129 13.28 -11.84 -3.12
N ILE A 130 12.70 -12.50 -2.13
CA ILE A 130 13.46 -13.11 -1.04
C ILE A 130 13.46 -14.62 -1.19
N THR A 131 14.65 -15.21 -1.12
CA THR A 131 14.82 -16.66 -1.06
C THR A 131 15.81 -16.98 0.04
N ASN A 132 15.48 -17.92 0.92
CA ASN A 132 16.35 -18.32 2.05
C ASN A 132 16.87 -17.12 2.89
N GLY A 133 16.03 -16.09 3.08
CA GLY A 133 16.39 -14.90 3.86
C GLY A 133 17.37 -13.94 3.18
N GLN A 134 17.62 -14.09 1.87
CA GLN A 134 18.46 -13.19 1.08
C GLN A 134 17.67 -12.59 -0.08
N ILE A 135 18.05 -11.37 -0.48
CA ILE A 135 17.43 -10.65 -1.58
C ILE A 135 18.04 -11.14 -2.89
N TYR A 136 17.18 -11.51 -3.84
CA TYR A 136 17.55 -11.92 -5.18
C TYR A 136 16.78 -11.11 -6.23
N SER A 137 17.39 -11.00 -7.39
CA SER A 137 16.78 -10.47 -8.60
C SER A 137 16.16 -11.62 -9.38
N SER A 138 14.88 -11.53 -9.71
CA SER A 138 14.19 -12.56 -10.49
C SER A 138 13.45 -11.95 -11.68
N PRO A 139 13.77 -12.34 -12.92
CA PRO A 139 13.06 -11.85 -14.08
C PRO A 139 11.63 -12.40 -14.14
N VAL A 140 10.72 -11.61 -14.68
CA VAL A 140 9.34 -11.99 -14.98
C VAL A 140 9.32 -12.89 -16.22
N ILE A 141 8.69 -14.05 -16.11
CA ILE A 141 8.60 -15.05 -17.19
C ILE A 141 7.18 -15.24 -17.71
N ASP A 142 6.17 -14.80 -16.95
CA ASP A 142 4.78 -14.93 -17.36
C ASP A 142 3.92 -13.85 -16.70
N ILE A 143 2.91 -13.38 -17.43
CA ILE A 143 1.97 -12.35 -17.00
C ILE A 143 0.58 -12.77 -17.47
N LYS A 144 -0.35 -12.92 -16.54
CA LYS A 144 -1.75 -13.31 -16.82
C LYS A 144 -2.71 -12.30 -16.24
N MET A 145 -3.87 -12.17 -16.87
CA MET A 145 -5.01 -11.49 -16.26
C MET A 145 -6.02 -12.54 -15.82
N GLU A 146 -6.37 -12.53 -14.54
CA GLU A 146 -7.24 -13.53 -13.93
C GLU A 146 -8.27 -12.83 -13.04
N ILE A 147 -9.52 -13.27 -13.10
CA ILE A 147 -10.54 -12.84 -12.13
C ILE A 147 -10.39 -13.70 -10.88
N LYS A 148 -10.20 -13.07 -9.72
CA LYS A 148 -10.12 -13.74 -8.42
C LYS A 148 -11.16 -13.16 -7.47
N ASN A 149 -11.58 -13.98 -6.51
CA ASN A 149 -12.46 -13.56 -5.43
C ASN A 149 -11.63 -13.12 -4.24
N GLY A 150 -12.01 -12.02 -3.62
CA GLY A 150 -11.34 -11.55 -2.42
C GLY A 150 -10.20 -10.60 -2.71
N TYR A 151 -10.19 -9.46 -2.04
CA TYR A 151 -9.10 -8.48 -2.12
C TYR A 151 -8.80 -7.85 -0.77
N TYR A 152 -7.56 -7.39 -0.59
CA TYR A 152 -7.05 -6.77 0.64
C TYR A 152 -6.06 -5.65 0.33
N ALA A 153 -6.10 -4.55 1.09
CA ALA A 153 -5.20 -3.41 0.96
C ALA A 153 -4.59 -3.02 2.32
N PRO A 154 -3.59 -3.76 2.83
CA PRO A 154 -2.93 -3.44 4.07
C PRO A 154 -2.04 -2.21 3.93
N LEU A 155 -1.91 -1.44 5.01
CA LEU A 155 -1.00 -0.33 5.15
C LEU A 155 0.00 -0.63 6.26
N THR A 156 1.29 -0.47 5.95
CA THR A 156 2.38 -0.64 6.92
C THR A 156 3.04 0.69 7.30
N MET A 157 3.82 0.67 8.38
CA MET A 157 4.62 1.82 8.82
C MET A 157 5.61 2.33 7.77
N THR A 158 6.11 1.45 6.91
CA THR A 158 7.01 1.80 5.79
C THR A 158 6.25 2.01 4.48
N GLY A 159 5.00 1.57 4.37
CA GLY A 159 4.21 1.64 3.12
C GLY A 159 4.65 0.61 2.07
N THR A 160 5.39 -0.41 2.50
CA THR A 160 5.89 -1.52 1.69
C THR A 160 5.86 -2.80 2.53
N LEU A 161 5.77 -3.96 1.89
CA LEU A 161 5.77 -5.27 2.54
C LEU A 161 6.16 -6.36 1.55
N LEU A 162 6.56 -7.52 2.07
CA LEU A 162 6.81 -8.72 1.26
C LEU A 162 5.55 -9.58 1.14
N VAL A 163 5.10 -9.75 -0.10
CA VAL A 163 3.96 -10.60 -0.48
C VAL A 163 4.44 -11.74 -1.37
N ASN A 164 4.17 -12.98 -0.98
CA ASN A 164 4.70 -14.18 -1.65
C ASN A 164 6.23 -14.07 -1.88
N ASN A 165 6.93 -13.50 -0.88
CA ASN A 165 8.35 -13.13 -0.92
C ASN A 165 8.78 -12.15 -2.03
N ILE A 166 7.84 -11.45 -2.66
CA ILE A 166 8.09 -10.39 -3.63
C ILE A 166 7.90 -9.03 -2.94
N ASP A 167 8.77 -8.08 -3.25
CA ASP A 167 8.70 -6.71 -2.75
C ASP A 167 7.54 -5.93 -3.39
N ALA A 168 6.61 -5.44 -2.57
CA ALA A 168 5.45 -4.69 -3.02
C ALA A 168 5.20 -3.43 -2.18
N SER A 169 4.63 -2.43 -2.81
CA SER A 169 4.12 -1.24 -2.11
C SER A 169 2.77 -1.53 -1.48
N CYS A 170 2.39 -0.79 -0.45
CA CYS A 170 1.00 -0.72 0.04
C CYS A 170 0.11 0.20 -0.84
N PHE A 171 0.67 0.77 -1.90
CA PHE A 171 0.08 1.90 -2.62
C PHE A 171 -0.17 1.57 -4.10
N SER A 172 -1.14 2.28 -4.67
CA SER A 172 -1.48 2.28 -6.10
C SER A 172 -1.50 3.67 -6.70
N ASN A 173 -1.34 3.74 -8.03
CA ASN A 173 -1.62 4.93 -8.84
C ASN A 173 -1.00 6.23 -8.30
N VAL A 174 0.28 6.20 -7.88
CA VAL A 174 0.98 7.41 -7.46
C VAL A 174 2.27 7.62 -8.24
N LYS A 175 2.38 8.79 -8.86
CA LYS A 175 3.55 9.18 -9.68
C LYS A 175 4.84 9.37 -8.87
N ASN A 176 4.73 9.59 -7.56
CA ASN A 176 5.88 9.81 -6.69
C ASN A 176 5.62 9.21 -5.30
N HIS A 177 6.33 8.12 -5.00
CA HIS A 177 6.21 7.38 -3.75
C HIS A 177 6.52 8.25 -2.53
N ASP A 178 7.48 9.18 -2.61
CA ASP A 178 7.87 10.05 -1.48
C ASP A 178 6.74 11.00 -1.07
N ILE A 179 5.95 11.45 -2.06
CA ILE A 179 4.78 12.29 -1.81
C ILE A 179 3.74 11.50 -0.99
N VAL A 180 3.53 10.23 -1.32
CA VAL A 180 2.61 9.37 -0.56
C VAL A 180 3.07 9.18 0.87
N GLN A 181 4.35 8.89 1.04
CA GLN A 181 4.97 8.69 2.34
C GLN A 181 4.83 9.94 3.23
N PHE A 182 5.00 11.13 2.65
CA PHE A 182 4.77 12.40 3.33
C PHE A 182 3.31 12.53 3.80
N TYR A 183 2.37 12.26 2.91
CA TYR A 183 0.94 12.42 3.21
C TYR A 183 0.37 11.34 4.14
N MET A 184 1.01 10.17 4.21
CA MET A 184 0.69 9.12 5.17
C MET A 184 1.36 9.33 6.55
N SER A 185 2.27 10.31 6.67
CA SER A 185 2.98 10.58 7.93
C SER A 185 2.07 10.95 9.12
N PRO A 186 0.95 11.70 8.97
CA PRO A 186 0.09 12.02 10.10
C PRO A 186 -0.60 10.78 10.70
N ILE A 187 -1.06 9.86 9.84
CA ILE A 187 -1.69 8.60 10.27
C ILE A 187 -0.67 7.77 11.06
N ARG A 188 0.56 7.66 10.56
CA ARG A 188 1.65 6.94 11.25
C ARG A 188 2.06 7.59 12.56
N TRP A 189 2.08 8.93 12.60
CA TRP A 189 2.39 9.67 13.83
C TRP A 189 1.32 9.45 14.89
N TYR A 190 0.04 9.51 14.51
CA TYR A 190 -1.07 9.19 15.41
C TYR A 190 -0.98 7.74 15.92
N TYR A 191 -0.67 6.77 15.05
CA TYR A 191 -0.43 5.39 15.46
C TYR A 191 0.69 5.29 16.51
N ARG A 192 1.86 5.91 16.26
CA ARG A 192 2.98 5.93 17.23
C ARG A 192 2.59 6.58 18.56
N LEU A 193 1.89 7.70 18.52
CA LEU A 193 1.43 8.40 19.73
C LEU A 193 0.44 7.55 20.52
N SER A 194 -0.48 6.88 19.83
CA SER A 194 -1.46 6.01 20.48
C SER A 194 -0.81 4.83 21.20
N ARG A 195 0.26 4.25 20.62
CA ARG A 195 1.08 3.20 21.26
C ARG A 195 1.79 3.72 22.51
N LEU A 196 2.33 4.94 22.47
CA LEU A 196 2.95 5.60 23.62
C LEU A 196 1.94 5.82 24.76
N LEU A 197 0.69 6.11 24.41
CA LEU A 197 -0.41 6.38 25.35
C LEU A 197 -1.19 5.11 25.75
N PHE A 198 -0.73 3.91 25.36
CA PHE A 198 -1.41 2.63 25.60
C PHE A 198 -2.87 2.60 25.12
N ILE A 199 -3.19 3.34 24.07
CA ILE A 199 -4.50 3.30 23.43
C ILE A 199 -4.57 2.01 22.62
N GLU A 200 -5.39 1.08 23.06
CA GLU A 200 -5.66 -0.14 22.31
C GLU A 200 -6.47 0.19 21.04
N LYS A 201 -6.00 -0.30 19.88
CA LYS A 201 -6.69 -0.22 18.58
C LYS A 201 -7.05 1.22 18.19
N PRO A 202 -6.07 2.08 17.91
CA PRO A 202 -6.27 3.50 17.59
C PRO A 202 -7.16 3.75 16.37
N PHE A 203 -7.28 2.73 15.51
CA PHE A 203 -8.10 2.76 14.31
C PHE A 203 -9.28 1.80 14.39
N GLY A 204 -9.66 1.33 15.57
CA GLY A 204 -10.78 0.40 15.74
C GLY A 204 -10.39 -1.07 15.51
N ASP A 205 -11.35 -1.95 15.83
CA ASP A 205 -11.13 -3.39 16.03
C ASP A 205 -11.56 -4.27 14.84
N LYS A 206 -12.29 -3.68 13.88
CA LYS A 206 -12.93 -4.43 12.80
C LYS A 206 -12.70 -3.74 11.47
N SER A 207 -11.82 -4.32 10.66
CA SER A 207 -12.02 -4.27 9.22
C SER A 207 -13.26 -5.13 8.94
N VAL A 208 -14.43 -4.49 8.87
CA VAL A 208 -15.60 -5.07 8.24
C VAL A 208 -15.33 -5.07 6.73
N ASP A 209 -15.91 -6.00 5.96
CA ASP A 209 -15.82 -5.93 4.50
C ASP A 209 -16.18 -4.52 4.00
N GLY A 210 -15.30 -3.96 3.17
CA GLY A 210 -15.33 -2.61 2.64
C GLY A 210 -14.14 -1.76 3.07
N ILE A 211 -14.22 -0.48 2.70
CA ILE A 211 -13.23 0.55 3.01
C ILE A 211 -13.29 0.86 4.50
N HIS A 212 -12.13 0.94 5.15
CA HIS A 212 -12.03 1.29 6.56
C HIS A 212 -12.68 2.64 6.85
N TYR A 213 -13.40 2.81 7.96
CA TYR A 213 -14.17 4.05 8.22
C TYR A 213 -13.32 5.33 8.19
N ILE A 214 -12.03 5.25 8.56
CA ILE A 214 -11.09 6.39 8.43
C ILE A 214 -10.81 6.69 6.96
N ALA A 215 -10.56 5.67 6.15
CA ALA A 215 -10.38 5.82 4.72
C ALA A 215 -11.68 6.29 4.04
N GLN A 216 -12.84 5.80 4.47
CA GLN A 216 -14.16 6.25 4.01
C GLN A 216 -14.43 7.71 4.39
N MET A 217 -14.16 8.11 5.64
CA MET A 217 -14.31 9.49 6.09
C MET A 217 -13.40 10.42 5.28
N LEU A 218 -12.14 10.02 5.04
CA LEU A 218 -11.23 10.77 4.19
C LEU A 218 -11.78 10.86 2.75
N TYR A 219 -12.31 9.77 2.20
CA TYR A 219 -12.96 9.72 0.89
C TYR A 219 -14.19 10.65 0.78
N GLU A 220 -15.08 10.64 1.77
CA GLU A 220 -16.27 11.49 1.80
C GLU A 220 -15.92 12.98 1.92
N ILE A 221 -14.93 13.33 2.75
CA ILE A 221 -14.41 14.70 2.83
C ILE A 221 -13.81 15.11 1.47
N ALA A 222 -13.12 14.20 0.77
CA ALA A 222 -12.63 14.45 -0.58
C ALA A 222 -13.73 14.80 -1.56
N LEU A 223 -14.77 13.96 -1.62
CA LEU A 223 -15.87 14.12 -2.56
C LEU A 223 -16.64 15.41 -2.30
N SER A 224 -16.78 15.79 -1.03
CA SER A 224 -17.41 17.06 -0.65
C SER A 224 -16.60 18.29 -1.06
N ILE A 225 -15.27 18.17 -1.20
CA ILE A 225 -14.38 19.28 -1.53
C ILE A 225 -14.04 19.31 -3.04
N TYR A 226 -14.00 18.15 -3.70
CA TYR A 226 -13.66 18.02 -5.12
C TYR A 226 -14.49 16.91 -5.79
N PRO A 227 -15.72 17.20 -6.27
CA PRO A 227 -16.59 16.21 -6.92
C PRO A 227 -15.99 15.57 -8.18
N SER A 228 -15.01 16.23 -8.80
CA SER A 228 -14.32 15.80 -10.02
C SER A 228 -13.33 14.64 -9.85
N ILE A 229 -13.13 14.12 -8.62
CA ILE A 229 -12.31 12.90 -8.36
C ILE A 229 -12.93 11.65 -9.04
N LEU A 230 -14.24 11.66 -9.30
CA LEU A 230 -14.98 10.55 -9.94
C LEU A 230 -14.49 10.19 -11.36
N HIS A 231 -13.64 11.00 -11.99
CA HIS A 231 -13.10 10.72 -13.33
C HIS A 231 -11.86 9.81 -13.34
N PHE A 232 -11.39 9.35 -12.18
CA PHE A 232 -10.20 8.49 -12.03
C PHE A 232 -10.47 7.08 -11.48
N THR A 233 -11.74 6.74 -11.22
CA THR A 233 -12.22 5.38 -10.93
C THR A 233 -12.73 4.71 -12.18
#